data_AF-A0A811YM93-F1
#
_entry.id   AF-A0A811YM93-F1
#
_cell.length_a   1.000
_cell.length_b   1.000
_cell.length_c   1.000
_cell.angle_alpha   90.00
_cell.angle_beta   90.00
_cell.angle_gamma   90.00
#
_symmetry.space_group_name_H-M   'P 1'
#
loop_
_entity.id
_entity.type
_entity.pdbx_description
1 polymer ?
#
loop_
_entity_poly.entity_id
_entity_poly.type
_entity_poly.pdbx_seq_one_letter_code
_entity_poly.pdbx_strand_id
1 'polypeptide(L)'
;MVKTLAAIGTMMTFDHEAELMKVATAHPKAKLVLQIATDDFKAVCCLSVKFGATLKSSRLLLGVSFHAGSGCTNPETFVQTISDTCCIFDKGADVGFNMYLLDISGGFPGSEDVKLKFEEIISVINLALDKYFPSDSVLRIIVEPSRYYIALAWMLTEQTGSDDEDESSEQTFMYYVNDEVYGSFNCILYDHAHMKPLMQKRPKPICDLPKMHVSDWMLFENMSAYTVAIASIFKRLQRPTIYYVMLGPTWQLMHPMSGSLLGACFPSACVSASLSLSLMNK
;
A
#
# COMPACT_ATOMS: atom_id res chain seq x y z
N MET A 1 9.61 20.82 -4.08
CA MET A 1 9.62 19.50 -3.40
C MET A 1 10.99 19.17 -2.81
N VAL A 2 12.05 18.93 -3.60
CA VAL A 2 13.38 18.50 -3.07
C VAL A 2 13.98 19.47 -2.04
N LYS A 3 13.88 20.80 -2.26
CA LYS A 3 14.35 21.81 -1.29
C LYS A 3 13.62 21.75 0.06
N THR A 4 12.34 21.40 0.05
CA THR A 4 11.54 21.25 1.27
C THR A 4 11.97 20.00 2.02
N LEU A 5 12.18 18.89 1.29
CA LEU A 5 12.64 17.62 1.85
C LEU A 5 14.05 17.71 2.46
N ALA A 6 14.94 18.52 1.87
CA ALA A 6 16.28 18.75 2.40
C ALA A 6 16.31 19.27 3.84
N ALA A 7 15.23 19.94 4.28
CA ALA A 7 15.12 20.48 5.63
C ALA A 7 14.57 19.49 6.66
N ILE A 8 13.93 18.40 6.24
CA ILE A 8 13.14 17.51 7.11
C ILE A 8 13.48 16.01 6.98
N GLY A 9 14.03 15.58 5.85
CA GLY A 9 14.24 14.18 5.50
C GLY A 9 15.64 13.93 4.96
N THR A 10 16.18 12.75 5.27
CA THR A 10 17.53 12.35 4.82
C THR A 10 17.52 11.25 3.77
N MET A 11 16.39 10.58 3.51
CA MET A 11 16.27 9.49 2.53
C MET A 11 15.20 9.82 1.49
N MET A 12 15.45 9.50 0.23
CA MET A 12 14.49 9.67 -0.87
C MET A 12 14.72 8.66 -2.00
N THR A 13 13.65 8.35 -2.73
CA THR A 13 13.72 7.54 -3.94
C THR A 13 14.02 8.41 -5.17
N PHE A 14 14.51 7.77 -6.23
CA PHE A 14 14.60 8.35 -7.58
C PHE A 14 14.54 7.23 -8.62
N ASP A 15 14.05 7.54 -9.82
CA ASP A 15 13.96 6.58 -10.94
C ASP A 15 14.64 7.08 -12.24
N HIS A 16 14.98 8.37 -12.31
CA HIS A 16 15.51 9.00 -13.52
C HIS A 16 16.68 9.95 -13.24
N GLU A 17 17.65 10.01 -14.15
CA GLU A 17 18.79 10.94 -14.15
C GLU A 17 18.41 12.41 -13.88
N ALA A 18 17.30 12.91 -14.43
CA ALA A 18 16.87 14.29 -14.22
C ALA A 18 16.55 14.59 -12.74
N GLU A 19 16.11 13.59 -11.98
CA GLU A 19 15.86 13.72 -10.54
C GLU A 19 17.16 13.78 -9.74
N LEU A 20 18.14 12.94 -10.10
CA LEU A 20 19.48 12.99 -9.51
C LEU A 20 20.11 14.38 -9.65
N MET A 21 19.96 15.04 -10.81
CA MET A 21 20.46 16.39 -11.00
C MET A 21 19.79 17.42 -10.07
N LYS A 22 18.49 17.27 -9.82
CA LYS A 22 17.75 18.11 -8.86
C LYS A 22 18.23 17.86 -7.44
N VAL A 23 18.47 16.60 -7.06
CA VAL A 23 19.00 16.21 -5.75
C VAL A 23 20.41 16.74 -5.55
N ALA A 24 21.32 16.52 -6.49
CA ALA A 24 22.70 16.99 -6.40
C ALA A 24 22.78 18.50 -6.15
N THR A 25 21.85 19.26 -6.72
CA THR A 25 21.76 20.72 -6.55
C THR A 25 21.10 21.13 -5.24
N ALA A 26 20.00 20.49 -4.85
CA ALA A 26 19.14 20.96 -3.76
C ALA A 26 19.32 20.20 -2.44
N HIS A 27 19.81 18.96 -2.47
CA HIS A 27 20.01 18.09 -1.32
C HIS A 27 21.22 17.15 -1.54
N PRO A 28 22.45 17.67 -1.63
CA PRO A 28 23.64 16.87 -1.95
C PRO A 28 24.00 15.81 -0.90
N LYS A 29 23.38 15.87 0.29
CA LYS A 29 23.56 14.90 1.38
C LYS A 29 22.40 13.90 1.49
N ALA A 30 21.48 13.89 0.51
CA ALA A 30 20.39 12.92 0.47
C ALA A 30 20.93 11.49 0.35
N LYS A 31 20.41 10.60 1.18
CA LYS A 31 20.53 9.16 1.02
C LYS A 31 19.51 8.71 -0.01
N LEU A 32 19.99 8.01 -1.04
CA LEU A 32 19.21 7.69 -2.21
C LEU A 32 18.87 6.21 -2.26
N VAL A 33 17.66 5.90 -2.72
CA VAL A 33 17.18 4.56 -3.01
C VAL A 33 16.73 4.56 -4.46
N LEU A 34 17.27 3.66 -5.29
CA LEU A 34 16.90 3.57 -6.70
C LEU A 34 15.58 2.83 -6.83
N GLN A 35 14.55 3.48 -7.39
CA GLN A 35 13.28 2.82 -7.66
C GLN A 35 13.31 2.14 -9.03
N ILE A 36 13.03 0.83 -9.06
CA ILE A 36 12.96 0.04 -10.29
C ILE A 36 11.52 -0.32 -10.65
N ALA A 37 11.28 -0.45 -11.95
CA ALA A 37 10.02 -0.93 -12.49
C ALA A 37 9.91 -2.45 -12.37
N THR A 38 8.70 -2.94 -12.12
CA THR A 38 8.35 -4.36 -12.11
C THR A 38 7.70 -4.76 -13.43
N ASP A 39 8.11 -5.89 -14.00
CA ASP A 39 7.41 -6.63 -15.08
C ASP A 39 7.04 -5.85 -16.37
N ASP A 40 7.82 -4.83 -16.74
CA ASP A 40 7.81 -4.31 -18.11
C ASP A 40 9.05 -4.85 -18.82
N PHE A 41 8.83 -5.62 -19.88
CA PHE A 41 9.87 -6.35 -20.62
C PHE A 41 11.06 -5.43 -20.90
N LYS A 42 12.20 -5.68 -20.22
CA LYS A 42 13.50 -4.99 -20.35
C LYS A 42 13.68 -3.68 -19.55
N ALA A 43 13.29 -3.62 -18.28
CA ALA A 43 13.86 -2.62 -17.37
C ALA A 43 15.35 -2.92 -17.03
N VAL A 44 16.22 -2.98 -18.05
CA VAL A 44 17.66 -2.85 -17.84
C VAL A 44 17.92 -1.39 -17.57
N CYS A 45 17.91 -1.00 -16.30
CA CYS A 45 18.48 0.27 -15.90
C CYS A 45 20.00 0.15 -16.09
N CYS A 46 20.48 0.56 -17.27
CA CYS A 46 21.91 0.72 -17.51
C CYS A 46 22.38 1.83 -16.58
N LEU A 47 22.96 1.45 -15.43
CA LEU A 47 23.86 2.27 -14.61
C LEU A 47 25.09 2.65 -15.44
N SER A 48 24.86 3.41 -16.51
CA SER A 48 25.86 3.78 -17.49
C SER A 48 26.87 4.74 -16.87
N VAL A 49 27.99 4.94 -17.55
CA VAL A 49 29.08 5.83 -17.13
C VAL A 49 28.60 7.26 -16.78
N LYS A 50 27.46 7.71 -17.33
CA LYS A 50 26.82 9.00 -16.98
C LYS A 50 26.27 9.04 -15.54
N PHE A 51 25.58 7.97 -15.09
CA PHE A 51 25.19 7.83 -13.67
C PHE A 51 26.43 7.77 -12.78
N GLY A 52 27.48 7.06 -13.21
CA GLY A 52 28.71 6.89 -12.46
C GLY A 52 29.52 8.18 -12.22
N ALA A 53 29.54 9.15 -13.14
CA ALA A 53 30.25 10.42 -12.95
C ALA A 53 29.55 11.34 -11.92
N THR A 54 28.21 11.38 -11.95
CA THR A 54 27.39 12.20 -11.04
C THR A 54 27.21 11.52 -9.67
N LEU A 55 27.01 10.19 -9.64
CA LEU A 55 26.87 9.41 -8.40
C LEU A 55 28.21 9.17 -7.69
N LYS A 56 29.36 9.22 -8.35
CA LYS A 56 30.67 9.21 -7.64
C LYS A 56 30.80 10.38 -6.67
N SER A 57 30.11 11.50 -6.93
CA SER A 57 30.01 12.61 -5.99
C SER A 57 29.01 12.34 -4.86
N SER A 58 28.02 11.46 -5.07
CA SER A 58 27.05 11.02 -4.06
C SER A 58 27.33 9.57 -3.62
N ARG A 59 28.23 9.39 -2.64
CA ARG A 59 28.46 8.10 -1.92
C ARG A 59 27.24 7.63 -1.11
N LEU A 60 26.03 7.96 -1.55
CA LEU A 60 24.82 7.97 -0.74
C LEU A 60 23.71 7.10 -1.33
N LEU A 61 23.98 6.37 -2.42
CA LEU A 61 23.08 5.31 -2.90
C LEU A 61 23.12 4.16 -1.88
N LEU A 62 22.01 3.99 -1.16
CA LEU A 62 21.88 2.98 -0.10
C LEU A 62 21.37 1.65 -0.61
N GLY A 63 20.67 1.63 -1.75
CA GLY A 63 19.90 0.46 -2.11
C GLY A 63 18.86 0.70 -3.20
N VAL A 64 17.89 -0.22 -3.26
CA VAL A 64 16.88 -0.31 -4.32
C VAL A 64 15.49 -0.45 -3.71
N SER A 65 14.50 0.15 -4.35
CA SER A 65 13.08 -0.02 -4.07
C SER A 65 12.32 -0.50 -5.29
N PHE A 66 11.22 -1.22 -5.08
CA PHE A 66 10.30 -1.59 -6.15
C PHE A 66 8.87 -1.72 -5.62
N HIS A 67 7.88 -1.51 -6.49
CA HIS A 67 6.48 -1.59 -6.11
C HIS A 67 5.71 -2.52 -7.06
N ALA A 68 5.26 -3.68 -6.57
CA ALA A 68 4.58 -4.70 -7.38
C ALA A 68 3.16 -4.29 -7.87
N GLY A 69 2.65 -3.15 -7.40
CA GLY A 69 1.33 -2.61 -7.77
C GLY A 69 0.28 -2.88 -6.69
N SER A 70 -0.71 -1.97 -6.56
CA SER A 70 -1.82 -2.17 -5.62
C SER A 70 -2.76 -3.25 -6.19
N GLY A 71 -2.82 -4.41 -5.54
CA GLY A 71 -3.63 -5.53 -6.03
C GLY A 71 -2.89 -6.49 -6.96
N CYS A 72 -1.57 -6.65 -6.77
CA CYS A 72 -0.79 -7.68 -7.45
C CYS A 72 -1.47 -9.05 -7.33
N THR A 73 -1.73 -9.69 -8.49
CA THR A 73 -2.39 -11.00 -8.56
C THR A 73 -1.42 -12.15 -8.81
N ASN A 74 -0.13 -11.84 -9.03
CA ASN A 74 0.91 -12.82 -9.32
C ASN A 74 2.09 -12.65 -8.35
N PRO A 75 2.25 -13.54 -7.35
CA PRO A 75 3.33 -13.42 -6.38
C PRO A 75 4.72 -13.60 -7.01
N GLU A 76 4.83 -14.24 -8.19
CA GLU A 76 6.10 -14.42 -8.90
C GLU A 76 6.75 -13.08 -9.32
N THR A 77 5.95 -12.01 -9.47
CA THR A 77 6.47 -10.67 -9.75
C THR A 77 7.42 -10.20 -8.63
N PHE A 78 7.15 -10.56 -7.37
CA PHE A 78 8.08 -10.28 -6.26
C PHE A 78 9.37 -11.08 -6.39
N VAL A 79 9.30 -12.36 -6.75
CA VAL A 79 10.49 -13.22 -6.92
C VAL A 79 11.41 -12.68 -8.00
N GLN A 80 10.84 -12.37 -9.17
CA GLN A 80 11.58 -11.84 -10.29
C GLN A 80 12.25 -10.51 -9.94
N THR A 81 11.50 -9.61 -9.29
CA THR A 81 12.04 -8.29 -8.95
C THR A 81 13.11 -8.36 -7.85
N ILE A 82 12.98 -9.26 -6.87
CA ILE A 82 14.02 -9.52 -5.87
C ILE A 82 15.29 -10.07 -6.55
N SER A 83 15.13 -10.99 -7.52
CA SER A 83 16.24 -11.50 -8.33
C SER A 83 16.93 -10.38 -9.12
N ASP A 84 16.17 -9.49 -9.76
CA ASP A 84 16.71 -8.38 -10.52
C ASP A 84 17.44 -7.38 -9.62
N THR A 85 16.91 -7.16 -8.42
CA THR A 85 17.52 -6.30 -7.41
C THR A 85 18.88 -6.84 -6.95
N CYS A 86 19.03 -8.16 -6.80
CA CYS A 86 20.32 -8.78 -6.51
C CYS A 86 21.36 -8.44 -7.59
N CYS A 87 21.00 -8.51 -8.87
CA CYS A 87 21.90 -8.15 -9.97
C CYS A 87 22.27 -6.65 -9.95
N ILE A 88 21.37 -5.78 -9.49
CA ILE A 88 21.64 -4.35 -9.34
C ILE A 88 22.61 -4.09 -8.16
N PHE A 89 22.47 -4.82 -7.06
CA PHE A 89 23.41 -4.77 -5.94
C PHE A 89 24.82 -5.16 -6.41
N ASP A 90 24.96 -6.25 -7.17
CA ASP A 90 26.25 -6.69 -7.73
C ASP A 90 26.88 -5.61 -8.63
N LYS A 91 26.10 -5.04 -9.56
CA LYS A 91 26.56 -3.92 -10.41
C LYS A 91 26.89 -2.68 -9.61
N GLY A 92 26.17 -2.43 -8.52
CA GLY A 92 26.47 -1.37 -7.57
C GLY A 92 27.85 -1.55 -6.94
N ALA A 93 28.14 -2.76 -6.48
CA ALA A 93 29.42 -3.14 -5.89
C ALA A 93 30.57 -2.98 -6.89
N ASP A 94 30.38 -3.38 -8.16
CA ASP A 94 31.36 -3.20 -9.24
C ASP A 94 31.76 -1.73 -9.46
N VAL A 95 30.82 -0.81 -9.22
CA VAL A 95 31.02 0.65 -9.35
C VAL A 95 31.45 1.30 -8.03
N GLY A 96 31.52 0.53 -6.94
CA GLY A 96 32.01 0.95 -5.62
C GLY A 96 30.92 1.45 -4.66
N PHE A 97 29.64 1.14 -4.92
CA PHE A 97 28.56 1.38 -3.95
C PHE A 97 28.46 0.24 -2.94
N ASN A 98 28.28 0.60 -1.67
CA ASN A 98 27.98 -0.35 -0.61
C ASN A 98 26.48 -0.27 -0.28
N MET A 99 25.67 -0.93 -1.11
CA MET A 99 24.23 -0.97 -0.91
C MET A 99 23.86 -1.96 0.20
N TYR A 100 22.92 -1.58 1.05
CA TYR A 100 22.45 -2.38 2.19
C TYR A 100 20.93 -2.27 2.42
N LEU A 101 20.19 -1.52 1.59
CA LEU A 101 18.76 -1.29 1.79
C LEU A 101 17.94 -1.89 0.65
N LEU A 102 17.01 -2.78 0.97
CA LEU A 102 16.00 -3.25 0.04
C LEU A 102 14.62 -2.81 0.52
N ASP A 103 13.92 -2.05 -0.31
CA ASP A 103 12.54 -1.66 -0.07
C ASP A 103 11.60 -2.41 -1.02
N ILE A 104 10.81 -3.32 -0.47
CA ILE A 104 9.85 -4.14 -1.22
C ILE A 104 8.51 -3.39 -1.39
N SER A 105 8.44 -2.16 -0.88
CA SER A 105 7.30 -1.25 -0.88
C SER A 105 6.00 -1.95 -0.44
N GLY A 106 4.89 -1.75 -1.15
CA GLY A 106 3.56 -2.17 -0.76
C GLY A 106 2.90 -3.11 -1.78
N GLY A 107 1.57 -3.00 -1.91
CA GLY A 107 0.77 -3.85 -2.79
C GLY A 107 0.08 -5.02 -2.09
N PHE A 108 0.34 -5.21 -0.80
CA PHE A 108 -0.28 -6.23 0.04
C PHE A 108 -1.81 -6.05 0.16
N PRO A 109 -2.59 -7.14 0.09
CA PRO A 109 -4.04 -7.08 0.25
C PRO A 109 -4.43 -6.68 1.67
N GLY A 110 -5.50 -5.91 1.83
CA GLY A 110 -5.98 -5.46 3.15
C GLY A 110 -7.25 -6.14 3.64
N SER A 111 -7.81 -7.08 2.89
CA SER A 111 -8.97 -7.86 3.29
C SER A 111 -8.84 -9.30 2.83
N GLU A 112 -9.67 -10.17 3.39
CA GLU A 112 -9.77 -11.57 2.99
C GLU A 112 -10.58 -11.76 1.69
N ASP A 113 -11.23 -10.72 1.17
CA ASP A 113 -12.09 -10.84 -0.02
C ASP A 113 -11.33 -10.77 -1.34
N VAL A 114 -10.07 -11.23 -1.34
CA VAL A 114 -9.18 -11.25 -2.49
C VAL A 114 -8.74 -12.68 -2.82
N LYS A 115 -8.39 -12.90 -4.10
CA LYS A 115 -7.92 -14.20 -4.58
C LYS A 115 -6.54 -14.58 -4.03
N LEU A 116 -5.62 -13.63 -4.00
CA LEU A 116 -4.24 -13.83 -3.52
C LEU A 116 -4.11 -13.26 -2.11
N LYS A 117 -3.80 -14.12 -1.14
CA LYS A 117 -3.73 -13.75 0.28
C LYS A 117 -2.38 -13.18 0.67
N PHE A 118 -2.37 -12.46 1.78
CA PHE A 118 -1.14 -11.85 2.30
C PHE A 118 -0.08 -12.91 2.63
N GLU A 119 -0.47 -14.00 3.32
CA GLU A 119 0.43 -15.08 3.73
C GLU A 119 1.06 -15.79 2.53
N GLU A 120 0.33 -15.93 1.43
CA GLU A 120 0.83 -16.51 0.18
C GLU A 120 1.92 -15.64 -0.44
N ILE A 121 1.70 -14.32 -0.48
CA ILE A 121 2.69 -13.34 -0.96
C ILE A 121 3.94 -13.37 -0.08
N ILE A 122 3.77 -13.34 1.25
CA ILE A 122 4.90 -13.32 2.19
C ILE A 122 5.73 -14.60 2.10
N SER A 123 5.09 -15.76 1.96
CA SER A 123 5.79 -17.03 1.78
C SER A 123 6.74 -16.99 0.58
N VAL A 124 6.26 -16.48 -0.55
CA VAL A 124 7.04 -16.35 -1.79
C VAL A 124 8.16 -15.33 -1.65
N ILE A 125 7.90 -14.18 -1.01
CA ILE A 125 8.91 -13.15 -0.74
C ILE A 125 10.04 -13.70 0.14
N ASN A 126 9.71 -14.37 1.23
CA ASN A 126 10.71 -14.92 2.16
C ASN A 126 11.62 -15.94 1.46
N LEU A 127 11.06 -16.84 0.65
CA LEU A 127 11.85 -17.80 -0.13
C LEU A 127 12.79 -17.11 -1.13
N ALA A 128 12.33 -16.04 -1.77
CA ALA A 128 13.17 -15.25 -2.68
C ALA A 128 14.29 -14.52 -1.92
N LEU A 129 13.98 -13.89 -0.79
CA LEU A 129 14.97 -13.21 0.03
C LEU A 129 16.03 -14.18 0.56
N ASP A 130 15.64 -15.37 1.02
CA ASP A 130 16.57 -16.40 1.48
C ASP A 130 17.55 -16.84 0.39
N LYS A 131 17.07 -16.89 -0.86
CA LYS A 131 17.85 -17.30 -2.02
C LYS A 131 18.80 -16.22 -2.53
N TYR A 132 18.31 -14.99 -2.65
CA TYR A 132 19.03 -13.89 -3.31
C TYR A 132 19.78 -12.98 -2.34
N PHE A 133 19.37 -12.92 -1.08
CA PHE A 133 19.96 -12.11 -0.02
C PHE A 133 20.17 -12.94 1.25
N PRO A 134 21.12 -13.89 1.25
CA PRO A 134 21.37 -14.78 2.39
C PRO A 134 21.82 -14.01 3.64
N SER A 135 21.60 -14.60 4.82
CA SER A 135 21.74 -13.95 6.14
C SER A 135 23.13 -13.41 6.49
N ASP A 136 24.17 -13.74 5.71
CA ASP A 136 25.52 -13.20 5.89
C ASP A 136 25.67 -11.79 5.27
N SER A 137 24.66 -11.32 4.53
CA SER A 137 24.60 -9.97 3.98
C SER A 137 24.07 -8.98 5.02
N VAL A 138 24.74 -7.83 5.18
CA VAL A 138 24.23 -6.71 5.99
C VAL A 138 23.11 -6.03 5.19
N LEU A 139 21.96 -6.69 5.06
CA LEU A 139 20.81 -6.17 4.34
C LEU A 139 19.71 -5.75 5.32
N ARG A 140 19.33 -4.48 5.25
CA ARG A 140 18.12 -3.96 5.85
C ARG A 140 16.99 -4.06 4.84
N ILE A 141 15.92 -4.77 5.20
CA ILE A 141 14.71 -4.86 4.38
C ILE A 141 13.64 -3.98 5.00
N ILE A 142 12.97 -3.18 4.17
CA ILE A 142 11.79 -2.39 4.57
C ILE A 142 10.63 -2.66 3.61
N VAL A 143 9.44 -2.31 4.08
CA VAL A 143 8.19 -2.37 3.32
C VAL A 143 7.40 -1.09 3.59
N GLU A 144 6.58 -0.68 2.63
CA GLU A 144 5.69 0.48 2.69
C GLU A 144 4.21 0.04 2.59
N PRO A 145 3.71 -0.79 3.53
CA PRO A 145 2.32 -1.25 3.51
C PRO A 145 1.36 -0.09 3.76
N SER A 146 0.38 0.06 2.86
CA SER A 146 -0.70 1.05 2.98
C SER A 146 -2.03 0.34 3.22
N ARG A 147 -2.67 -0.17 2.15
CA ARG A 147 -3.96 -0.87 2.19
C ARG A 147 -4.01 -1.95 3.27
N TYR A 148 -2.95 -2.74 3.42
CA TYR A 148 -2.84 -3.81 4.42
C TYR A 148 -3.23 -3.37 5.83
N TYR A 149 -2.79 -2.19 6.28
CA TYR A 149 -3.04 -1.74 7.64
C TYR A 149 -4.43 -1.16 7.85
N ILE A 150 -4.98 -0.50 6.85
CA ILE A 150 -6.15 0.36 7.06
C ILE A 150 -7.43 -0.21 6.47
N ALA A 151 -7.37 -1.08 5.44
CA ALA A 151 -8.51 -1.40 4.57
C ALA A 151 -9.80 -1.76 5.31
N LEU A 152 -9.70 -2.46 6.44
CA LEU A 152 -10.83 -2.87 7.28
C LEU A 152 -11.50 -1.67 7.98
N ALA A 153 -12.31 -0.93 7.23
CA ALA A 153 -13.23 0.06 7.77
C ALA A 153 -14.62 -0.12 7.18
N TRP A 154 -15.61 0.25 7.98
CA TRP A 154 -17.01 0.26 7.59
C TRP A 154 -17.47 1.67 7.30
N MET A 155 -18.26 1.79 6.24
CA MET A 155 -18.87 3.05 5.84
C MET A 155 -20.38 2.86 5.78
N LEU A 156 -21.11 3.80 6.39
CA LEU A 156 -22.56 3.84 6.38
C LEU A 156 -23.02 4.99 5.47
N THR A 157 -23.93 4.69 4.55
CA THR A 157 -24.60 5.68 3.72
C THR A 157 -26.10 5.59 3.90
N GLU A 158 -26.76 6.74 3.82
CA GLU A 158 -28.21 6.86 3.94
C GLU A 158 -28.83 6.91 2.54
N GLN A 159 -29.89 6.14 2.33
CA GLN A 159 -30.70 6.23 1.12
C GLN A 159 -31.50 7.53 1.13
N THR A 160 -31.28 8.38 0.12
CA THR A 160 -31.87 9.72 0.01
C THR A 160 -32.99 9.81 -1.03
N GLY A 161 -33.14 8.80 -1.90
CA GLY A 161 -34.18 8.75 -2.91
C GLY A 161 -34.26 7.38 -3.59
N SER A 162 -35.33 7.16 -4.35
CA SER A 162 -35.50 5.98 -5.20
C SER A 162 -36.33 6.32 -6.43
N ASP A 163 -35.92 5.78 -7.59
CA ASP A 163 -36.71 5.79 -8.82
C ASP A 163 -37.04 4.33 -9.22
N ASP A 164 -38.29 4.10 -9.62
CA ASP A 164 -38.79 2.79 -10.07
C ASP A 164 -38.77 2.78 -11.62
N GLU A 165 -38.08 1.83 -12.23
CA GLU A 165 -38.10 1.63 -13.70
C GLU A 165 -39.04 0.48 -14.07
N ASP A 166 -40.19 0.81 -14.68
CA ASP A 166 -41.28 -0.12 -15.03
C ASP A 166 -41.20 -0.65 -16.49
N GLU A 167 -40.07 -0.47 -17.19
CA GLU A 167 -39.98 -0.76 -18.64
C GLU A 167 -39.73 -2.23 -19.01
N SER A 168 -39.66 -3.17 -18.05
CA SER A 168 -39.39 -4.58 -18.34
C SER A 168 -40.18 -5.59 -17.48
N SER A 169 -40.19 -6.86 -17.86
CA SER A 169 -40.78 -7.97 -17.08
C SER A 169 -40.11 -8.21 -15.73
N GLU A 170 -38.98 -7.54 -15.46
CA GLU A 170 -38.26 -7.58 -14.18
C GLU A 170 -38.32 -6.19 -13.52
N GLN A 171 -38.84 -6.15 -12.30
CA GLN A 171 -38.92 -4.92 -11.52
C GLN A 171 -37.52 -4.52 -11.04
N THR A 172 -37.04 -3.36 -11.46
CA THR A 172 -35.72 -2.83 -11.05
C THR A 172 -35.87 -1.54 -10.25
N PHE A 173 -34.94 -1.31 -9.32
CA PHE A 173 -34.94 -0.16 -8.41
C PHE A 173 -33.62 0.59 -8.51
N MET A 174 -33.70 1.92 -8.64
CA MET A 174 -32.53 2.80 -8.53
C MET A 174 -32.52 3.47 -7.17
N TYR A 175 -31.41 3.38 -6.45
CA TYR A 175 -31.24 4.00 -5.13
C TYR A 175 -30.18 5.08 -5.15
N TYR A 176 -30.51 6.24 -4.59
CA TYR A 176 -29.57 7.35 -4.42
C TYR A 176 -29.08 7.39 -2.97
N VAL A 177 -27.77 7.54 -2.76
CA VAL A 177 -27.14 7.62 -1.44
C VAL A 177 -26.46 8.97 -1.22
N ASN A 178 -26.21 9.33 0.03
CA ASN A 178 -25.62 10.61 0.43
C ASN A 178 -24.08 10.70 0.32
N ASP A 179 -23.44 9.84 -0.49
CA ASP A 179 -22.03 9.94 -0.86
C ASP A 179 -21.87 9.61 -2.36
N GLU A 180 -20.76 9.99 -2.97
CA GLU A 180 -20.57 9.98 -4.42
C GLU A 180 -19.16 9.53 -4.83
N VAL A 181 -18.98 9.30 -6.14
CA VAL A 181 -17.70 8.93 -6.76
C VAL A 181 -16.64 10.02 -6.68
N TYR A 182 -17.01 11.26 -6.36
CA TYR A 182 -16.06 12.35 -6.05
C TYR A 182 -15.76 12.47 -4.56
N GLY A 183 -16.55 11.78 -3.72
CA GLY A 183 -16.42 11.64 -2.28
C GLY A 183 -15.72 10.33 -1.94
N SER A 184 -16.33 9.47 -1.13
CA SER A 184 -15.68 8.23 -0.65
C SER A 184 -15.60 7.12 -1.70
N PHE A 185 -16.51 7.12 -2.70
CA PHE A 185 -16.57 6.09 -3.74
C PHE A 185 -15.63 6.36 -4.93
N ASN A 186 -14.70 7.31 -4.79
CA ASN A 186 -13.68 7.55 -5.81
C ASN A 186 -12.78 6.32 -6.06
N CYS A 187 -12.69 5.41 -5.08
CA CYS A 187 -12.01 4.12 -5.20
C CYS A 187 -12.55 3.27 -6.36
N ILE A 188 -13.81 3.46 -6.77
CA ILE A 188 -14.38 2.80 -7.96
C ILE A 188 -13.66 3.29 -9.23
N LEU A 189 -13.34 4.58 -9.31
CA LEU A 189 -12.72 5.21 -10.47
C LEU A 189 -11.20 5.04 -10.49
N TYR A 190 -10.53 5.25 -9.35
CA TYR A 190 -9.07 5.32 -9.27
C TYR A 190 -8.40 4.03 -8.79
N ASP A 191 -9.13 3.21 -8.04
CA ASP A 191 -8.61 1.99 -7.41
C ASP A 191 -9.28 0.72 -7.96
N HIS A 192 -10.19 0.88 -8.93
CA HIS A 192 -11.00 -0.19 -9.53
C HIS A 192 -11.70 -1.07 -8.48
N ALA A 193 -12.11 -0.46 -7.37
CA ALA A 193 -12.74 -1.16 -6.26
C ALA A 193 -14.13 -1.70 -6.65
N HIS A 194 -14.39 -2.96 -6.32
CA HIS A 194 -15.70 -3.59 -6.46
C HIS A 194 -16.45 -3.53 -5.13
N MET A 195 -17.32 -2.54 -5.00
CA MET A 195 -18.10 -2.32 -3.79
C MET A 195 -19.35 -3.21 -3.74
N LYS A 196 -19.59 -3.84 -2.59
CA LYS A 196 -20.79 -4.64 -2.34
C LYS A 196 -21.62 -3.98 -1.25
N PRO A 197 -22.83 -3.47 -1.55
CA PRO A 197 -23.71 -2.91 -0.53
C PRO A 197 -24.24 -4.03 0.38
N LEU A 198 -24.22 -3.79 1.68
CA LEU A 198 -24.85 -4.63 2.70
C LEU A 198 -25.97 -3.85 3.37
N MET A 199 -27.08 -4.52 3.69
CA MET A 199 -28.14 -3.89 4.47
C MET A 199 -27.77 -3.86 5.95
N GLN A 200 -27.86 -2.70 6.61
CA GLN A 200 -27.56 -2.61 8.05
C GLN A 200 -28.42 -3.59 8.87
N LYS A 201 -29.70 -3.75 8.51
CA LYS A 201 -30.64 -4.67 9.17
C LYS A 201 -30.38 -6.16 8.85
N ARG A 202 -29.59 -6.45 7.82
CA ARG A 202 -29.25 -7.80 7.33
C ARG A 202 -27.83 -7.78 6.74
N PRO A 203 -26.78 -7.82 7.57
CA PRO A 203 -25.39 -7.60 7.12
C PRO A 203 -24.78 -8.78 6.34
N LYS A 204 -25.59 -9.76 5.92
CA LYS A 204 -25.12 -10.84 5.04
C LYS A 204 -25.30 -10.40 3.59
N PRO A 205 -24.36 -10.71 2.69
CA PRO A 205 -24.55 -10.48 1.27
C PRO A 205 -25.75 -11.30 0.80
N ILE A 206 -26.83 -10.62 0.41
CA ILE A 206 -27.99 -11.22 -0.25
C ILE A 206 -27.77 -11.01 -1.76
N CYS A 207 -28.05 -12.04 -2.57
CA CYS A 207 -27.91 -11.93 -4.03
C CYS A 207 -28.75 -10.79 -4.61
N ASP A 208 -29.91 -10.51 -4.00
CA ASP A 208 -30.81 -9.44 -4.37
C ASP A 208 -31.04 -8.51 -3.16
N LEU A 209 -30.85 -7.21 -3.37
CA LEU A 209 -31.23 -6.19 -2.38
C LEU A 209 -32.77 -6.17 -2.26
N PRO A 210 -33.34 -6.30 -1.06
CA PRO A 210 -34.78 -6.11 -0.88
C PRO A 210 -35.16 -4.65 -1.21
N LYS A 211 -36.45 -4.40 -1.49
CA LYS A 211 -36.94 -3.02 -1.63
C LYS A 211 -36.57 -2.20 -0.39
N MET A 212 -35.84 -1.11 -0.59
CA MET A 212 -35.39 -0.20 0.48
C MET A 212 -36.20 1.09 0.49
N HIS A 213 -36.35 1.70 1.66
CA HIS A 213 -37.08 2.95 1.84
C HIS A 213 -36.12 4.11 2.13
N VAL A 214 -36.52 5.33 1.77
CA VAL A 214 -35.77 6.55 2.11
C VAL A 214 -35.46 6.56 3.62
N SER A 215 -34.24 6.93 3.98
CA SER A 215 -33.64 6.86 5.32
C SER A 215 -33.24 5.46 5.82
N ASP A 216 -33.38 4.41 5.00
CA ASP A 216 -32.67 3.14 5.26
C ASP A 216 -31.16 3.30 5.02
N TRP A 217 -30.37 2.51 5.74
CA TRP A 217 -28.92 2.57 5.71
C TRP A 217 -28.30 1.41 4.94
N MET A 218 -27.36 1.74 4.08
CA MET A 218 -26.45 0.79 3.43
C MET A 218 -25.09 0.83 4.11
N LEU A 219 -24.50 -0.34 4.28
CA LEU A 219 -23.17 -0.55 4.82
C LEU A 219 -22.25 -1.01 3.69
N PHE A 220 -21.08 -0.41 3.62
CA PHE A 220 -20.00 -0.80 2.72
C PHE A 220 -18.78 -1.15 3.55
N GLU A 221 -18.30 -2.39 3.39
CA GLU A 221 -17.10 -2.86 4.07
C GLU A 221 -15.83 -2.56 3.26
N ASN A 222 -14.68 -2.62 3.91
CA ASN A 222 -13.36 -2.40 3.32
C ASN A 222 -13.15 -0.99 2.72
N MET A 223 -13.73 0.04 3.33
CA MET A 223 -13.89 1.40 2.76
C MET A 223 -12.89 2.48 3.24
N SER A 224 -11.68 2.14 3.69
CA SER A 224 -10.70 3.15 4.13
C SER A 224 -9.58 3.45 3.12
N ALA A 225 -9.10 2.44 2.40
CA ALA A 225 -7.95 2.57 1.54
C ALA A 225 -8.36 3.28 0.25
N TYR A 226 -7.68 4.39 -0.07
CA TYR A 226 -7.95 5.19 -1.27
C TYR A 226 -9.41 5.68 -1.38
N THR A 227 -10.07 5.95 -0.25
CA THR A 227 -11.42 6.54 -0.19
C THR A 227 -11.36 8.00 0.27
N VAL A 228 -11.56 8.28 1.56
CA VAL A 228 -11.63 9.63 2.13
C VAL A 228 -10.32 10.42 1.93
N ALA A 229 -9.19 9.73 1.79
CA ALA A 229 -7.87 10.35 1.57
C ALA A 229 -7.81 11.23 0.31
N ILE A 230 -8.55 10.86 -0.74
CA ILE A 230 -8.59 11.56 -2.02
C ILE A 230 -9.99 12.11 -2.35
N ALA A 231 -10.92 12.02 -1.40
CA ALA A 231 -12.27 12.58 -1.53
C ALA A 231 -12.22 14.11 -1.69
N SER A 232 -12.90 14.62 -2.71
CA SER A 232 -13.09 16.06 -2.93
C SER A 232 -14.37 16.55 -2.25
N ILE A 233 -14.56 17.87 -2.21
CA ILE A 233 -15.81 18.50 -1.73
C ILE A 233 -16.63 18.97 -2.93
N PHE A 234 -16.65 18.17 -3.99
CA PHE A 234 -17.42 18.45 -5.19
C PHE A 234 -18.91 18.56 -4.84
N LYS A 235 -19.64 19.45 -5.52
CA LYS A 235 -21.04 19.80 -5.21
C LYS A 235 -21.34 20.21 -3.75
N ARG A 236 -20.32 20.55 -2.95
CA ARG A 236 -20.43 20.91 -1.53
C ARG A 236 -20.94 19.79 -0.63
N LEU A 237 -20.92 18.54 -1.09
CA LEU A 237 -21.14 17.38 -0.22
C LEU A 237 -20.01 17.33 0.80
N GLN A 238 -20.38 17.26 2.09
CA GLN A 238 -19.42 17.19 3.18
C GLN A 238 -18.80 15.79 3.23
N ARG A 239 -17.54 15.72 3.66
CA ARG A 239 -16.89 14.43 3.91
C ARG A 239 -17.61 13.71 5.07
N PRO A 240 -17.71 12.37 5.03
CA PRO A 240 -18.28 11.61 6.13
C PRO A 240 -17.55 11.86 7.46
N THR A 241 -18.30 11.88 8.56
CA THR A 241 -17.70 11.94 9.89
C THR A 241 -17.10 10.59 10.24
N ILE A 242 -15.84 10.57 10.71
CA ILE A 242 -15.13 9.35 11.07
C ILE A 242 -15.21 9.15 12.58
N TYR A 243 -15.71 8.00 13.01
CA TYR A 243 -15.74 7.58 14.40
C TYR A 243 -14.71 6.47 14.63
N TYR A 244 -13.67 6.77 15.42
CA TYR A 244 -12.67 5.78 15.80
C TYR A 244 -13.16 5.00 17.02
N VAL A 245 -13.18 3.68 16.90
CA VAL A 245 -13.55 2.76 17.99
C VAL A 245 -12.38 1.83 18.25
N MET A 246 -12.12 1.57 19.53
CA MET A 246 -11.07 0.65 19.96
C MET A 246 -11.55 -0.19 21.12
N LEU A 247 -11.40 -1.50 20.99
CA LEU A 247 -11.72 -2.42 22.06
C LEU A 247 -10.67 -2.33 23.17
N GLY A 248 -11.08 -2.46 24.42
CA GLY A 248 -10.18 -2.46 25.59
C GLY A 248 -8.99 -3.42 25.45
N PRO A 249 -9.18 -4.67 25.01
CA PRO A 249 -8.07 -5.60 24.75
C PRO A 249 -7.08 -5.09 23.69
N THR A 250 -7.57 -4.48 22.61
CA THR A 250 -6.73 -3.87 21.56
C THR A 250 -5.92 -2.69 22.11
N TRP A 251 -6.53 -1.85 22.94
CA TRP A 251 -5.83 -0.76 23.61
C TRP A 251 -4.70 -1.26 24.53
N GLN A 252 -4.96 -2.33 25.28
CA GLN A 252 -3.96 -2.96 26.14
C GLN A 252 -2.78 -3.54 25.37
N LEU A 253 -3.00 -4.04 24.15
CA LEU A 253 -1.92 -4.49 23.26
C LEU A 253 -1.08 -3.32 22.74
N MET A 254 -1.69 -2.16 22.48
CA MET A 254 -0.96 -0.99 21.98
C MET A 254 -0.22 -0.21 23.06
N HIS A 255 -0.72 -0.21 24.30
CA HIS A 255 -0.13 0.56 25.39
C HIS A 255 1.38 0.26 25.62
N PRO A 256 1.85 -1.00 25.63
CA PRO A 256 3.28 -1.32 25.75
C PRO A 256 4.12 -0.93 24.53
N MET A 257 3.53 -0.93 23.31
CA MET A 257 4.25 -0.57 22.08
C MET A 257 4.69 0.90 22.10
N SER A 258 4.00 1.76 22.85
CA SER A 258 4.38 3.16 23.06
C SER A 258 5.53 3.36 24.06
N GLY A 259 5.89 2.33 24.85
CA GLY A 259 6.80 2.45 26.00
C GLY A 259 8.09 1.62 25.96
N SER A 260 8.22 0.59 25.11
CA SER A 260 9.41 -0.27 25.13
C SER A 260 9.70 -0.94 23.79
N LEU A 261 10.82 -0.55 23.16
CA LEU A 261 11.42 -1.15 21.96
C LEU A 261 12.19 -2.46 22.22
N LEU A 262 11.94 -3.15 23.35
CA LEU A 262 12.70 -4.34 23.74
C LEU A 262 11.78 -5.49 24.17
N GLY A 263 11.63 -6.45 23.26
CA GLY A 263 11.43 -7.87 23.55
C GLY A 263 10.22 -8.28 24.39
N ALA A 264 9.06 -8.47 23.76
CA ALA A 264 8.01 -9.31 24.32
C ALA A 264 7.40 -10.20 23.22
N CYS A 265 7.35 -11.51 23.49
CA CYS A 265 6.75 -12.53 22.64
C CYS A 265 5.25 -12.59 22.96
N PHE A 266 4.39 -12.46 21.94
CA PHE A 266 2.92 -12.35 22.11
C PHE A 266 2.17 -13.60 21.62
N PRO A 267 0.97 -13.90 22.15
CA PRO A 267 0.19 -15.08 21.80
C PRO A 267 -0.37 -15.04 20.37
N SER A 268 -0.53 -16.23 19.78
CA SER A 268 -0.84 -16.54 18.37
C SER A 268 -2.15 -15.99 17.77
N ALA A 269 -2.90 -15.14 18.47
CA ALA A 269 -4.15 -14.54 17.96
C ALA A 269 -3.99 -13.06 17.51
N CYS A 270 -2.79 -12.48 17.61
CA CYS A 270 -2.48 -11.11 17.17
C CYS A 270 -1.35 -11.11 16.13
N VAL A 271 -1.63 -11.69 14.98
CA VAL A 271 -0.63 -11.96 13.94
C VAL A 271 -0.35 -10.70 13.07
N SER A 272 -1.30 -9.77 12.91
CA SER A 272 -1.15 -8.63 11.98
C SER A 272 -0.16 -7.54 12.42
N ALA A 273 -0.03 -7.26 13.73
CA ALA A 273 0.95 -6.29 14.22
C ALA A 273 2.35 -6.90 14.40
N SER A 274 2.43 -8.19 14.75
CA SER A 274 3.70 -8.91 14.92
C SER A 274 4.40 -9.22 13.60
N LEU A 275 3.68 -9.27 12.47
CA LEU A 275 4.27 -9.61 11.17
C LEU A 275 5.26 -8.55 10.65
N SER A 276 5.06 -7.26 10.98
CA SER A 276 6.05 -6.23 10.65
C SER A 276 7.40 -6.47 11.35
N LEU A 277 7.39 -6.98 12.59
CA LEU A 277 8.63 -7.36 13.29
C LEU A 277 9.17 -8.73 12.86
N SER A 278 8.30 -9.70 12.54
CA SER A 278 8.73 -11.04 12.13
C SER A 278 9.31 -11.07 10.71
N LEU A 279 8.89 -10.15 9.83
CA LEU A 279 9.48 -9.96 8.50
C LEU A 279 10.91 -9.37 8.57
N MET A 280 11.28 -8.76 9.69
CA MET A 280 12.48 -7.91 9.81
C MET A 280 13.55 -8.43 10.79
N ASN A 281 13.38 -9.65 11.35
CA ASN A 281 14.40 -10.30 12.18
C ASN A 281 15.33 -11.21 11.34
N LYS A 282 15.92 -10.64 10.29
CA LYS A 282 17.21 -11.07 9.73
C LYS A 282 18.20 -9.92 9.88
#